data_AF-A0A2W4S752-F1
#
_entry.id   AF-A0A2W4S752-F1
#
_cell.length_a   1.000
_cell.length_b   1.000
_cell.length_c   1.000
_cell.angle_alpha   90.00
_cell.angle_beta   90.00
_cell.angle_gamma   90.00
#
_symmetry.space_group_name_H-M   'P 1'
#
loop_
_entity.id
_entity.type
_entity.pdbx_description
1 polymer ?
#
loop_
_entity_poly.entity_id
_entity_poly.type
_entity_poly.pdbx_seq_one_letter_code
_entity_poly.pdbx_strand_id
1 'polypeptide(L)'
;MGSARSRPLLLAATALLIACGAPQAGEQDIAPVREWRIGTAEHIALWYHGLAYTARAADASAAPTRAPDGQRADTLPPLPLYRPGYVDSMTALKRAAGVFPTELDERADEFAREFEGEDAYSALHFLPLYFRDGDALFGAIRVWHQAGGDPRRVGGAAAQAVAFLSALFRTERQRNTVAAWANVLQAESRVFYHEHWQTREPALAALDSAVTAEWQPVADSLADFLLYARLRGGELFLVPALGPEGRIVTRGVQQPRVAIATPPAGRPRDALWPFIRELIYPLTAETVREYLAPVRIRELGETAVTSRAAVRAGALLVDRVLPADGAAYRRYFLAGAGHEPPAGSDELDAAFTRAFPIPPELEAGIEDMVRQALAGI
;
A
#
# COMPACT_ATOMS: atom_id res chain seq x y z
N MET A 1 -36.41 -0.34 23.41
CA MET A 1 -35.29 -0.61 24.34
C MET A 1 -34.59 -1.89 23.89
N GLY A 2 -33.62 -1.77 22.99
CA GLY A 2 -32.82 -2.89 22.48
C GLY A 2 -31.36 -2.46 22.50
N SER A 3 -30.60 -3.00 23.45
CA SER A 3 -29.17 -2.78 23.62
C SER A 3 -28.42 -3.41 22.44
N ALA A 4 -27.94 -2.58 21.52
CA ALA A 4 -26.94 -2.99 20.53
C ALA A 4 -25.59 -3.08 21.25
N ARG A 5 -25.18 -4.31 21.57
CA ARG A 5 -23.86 -4.61 22.12
C ARG A 5 -22.81 -4.33 21.04
N SER A 6 -22.12 -3.20 21.16
CA SER A 6 -20.90 -2.90 20.42
C SER A 6 -19.85 -3.95 20.76
N ARG A 7 -19.55 -4.82 19.79
CA ARG A 7 -18.46 -5.79 19.88
C ARG A 7 -17.13 -5.07 19.60
N PRO A 8 -16.05 -5.37 20.34
CA PRO A 8 -14.74 -4.76 20.11
C PRO A 8 -14.15 -5.30 18.80
N LEU A 9 -13.86 -4.39 17.86
CA LEU A 9 -13.12 -4.65 16.63
C LEU A 9 -11.61 -4.63 16.94
N LEU A 10 -10.99 -5.80 16.82
CA LEU A 10 -9.53 -5.98 16.75
C LEU A 10 -9.18 -6.10 15.26
N LEU A 11 -8.70 -5.02 14.65
CA LEU A 11 -8.09 -5.06 13.32
C LEU A 11 -6.66 -5.60 13.44
N ALA A 12 -6.59 -6.91 13.60
CA ALA A 12 -5.36 -7.68 13.66
C ALA A 12 -4.93 -8.16 12.27
N ALA A 13 -4.95 -7.30 11.24
CA ALA A 13 -4.41 -7.70 9.93
C ALA A 13 -2.88 -7.84 9.96
N THR A 14 -2.19 -7.09 10.83
CA THR A 14 -0.73 -7.22 11.05
C THR A 14 -0.35 -8.22 12.15
N ALA A 15 -1.29 -8.64 13.00
CA ALA A 15 -1.00 -9.49 14.16
C ALA A 15 -1.41 -10.97 14.02
N LEU A 16 -2.21 -11.36 13.01
CA LEU A 16 -2.69 -12.75 12.87
C LEU A 16 -1.89 -13.66 11.91
N LEU A 17 -0.73 -13.22 11.41
CA LEU A 17 0.09 -13.99 10.45
C LEU A 17 1.21 -14.81 11.10
N ILE A 18 1.06 -15.23 12.36
CA ILE A 18 2.13 -15.98 13.07
C ILE A 18 2.27 -17.44 12.56
N ALA A 19 1.27 -18.02 11.88
CA ALA A 19 1.27 -19.47 11.62
C ALA A 19 1.09 -19.94 10.16
N CYS A 20 0.67 -19.08 9.22
CA CYS A 20 0.47 -19.47 7.82
C CYS A 20 1.27 -18.54 6.91
N GLY A 21 2.51 -18.93 6.58
CA GLY A 21 3.24 -18.30 5.48
C GLY A 21 2.47 -18.44 4.17
N ALA A 22 2.58 -17.44 3.28
CA ALA A 22 2.02 -17.54 1.94
C ALA A 22 2.62 -18.73 1.19
N PRO A 23 1.88 -19.36 0.26
CA PRO A 23 2.35 -20.50 -0.51
C PRO A 23 3.54 -20.12 -1.38
N GLN A 24 4.73 -20.49 -0.95
CA GLN A 24 5.88 -20.56 -1.84
C GLN A 24 6.05 -22.01 -2.24
N ALA A 25 5.46 -22.36 -3.38
CA ALA A 25 5.74 -23.62 -4.04
C ALA A 25 7.22 -23.64 -4.46
N GLY A 26 8.03 -24.35 -3.67
CA GLY A 26 9.37 -24.84 -4.02
C GLY A 26 10.30 -23.83 -4.67
N GLU A 27 11.09 -23.12 -3.87
CA GLU A 27 12.27 -22.46 -4.40
C GLU A 27 13.48 -22.71 -3.48
N GLN A 28 14.54 -23.20 -4.10
CA GLN A 28 15.83 -23.48 -3.49
C GLN A 28 16.35 -22.22 -2.80
N ASP A 29 17.03 -22.43 -1.67
CA ASP A 29 17.80 -21.49 -0.86
C ASP A 29 18.37 -20.29 -1.68
N ILE A 30 17.55 -19.26 -1.90
CA ILE A 30 18.02 -18.01 -2.51
C ILE A 30 18.80 -17.33 -1.40
N ALA A 31 20.11 -17.24 -1.57
CA ALA A 31 20.99 -16.52 -0.65
C ALA A 31 20.34 -15.18 -0.27
N PRO A 32 20.33 -14.80 1.03
CA PRO A 32 19.62 -13.60 1.47
C PRO A 32 20.07 -12.40 0.65
N VAL A 33 19.13 -11.81 -0.10
CA VAL A 33 19.40 -10.63 -0.91
C VAL A 33 19.73 -9.50 0.04
N ARG A 34 20.98 -9.02 -0.01
CA ARG A 34 21.48 -7.95 0.86
C ARG A 34 21.17 -6.54 0.32
N GLU A 35 20.47 -6.46 -0.81
CA GLU A 35 20.23 -5.24 -1.57
C GLU A 35 18.75 -5.16 -2.00
N TRP A 36 18.28 -3.95 -2.29
CA TRP A 36 16.93 -3.73 -2.80
C TRP A 36 16.89 -3.88 -4.31
N ARG A 37 15.99 -4.72 -4.80
CA ARG A 37 15.70 -4.88 -6.23
C ARG A 37 14.52 -3.98 -6.59
N ILE A 38 14.75 -3.01 -7.45
CA ILE A 38 13.71 -2.09 -7.92
C ILE A 38 13.28 -2.55 -9.30
N GLY A 39 11.97 -2.65 -9.51
CA GLY A 39 11.42 -3.13 -10.75
C GLY A 39 9.93 -2.86 -10.89
N THR A 40 9.34 -3.52 -11.87
CA THR A 40 7.91 -3.56 -12.11
C THR A 40 7.40 -4.99 -12.17
N ALA A 41 6.10 -5.18 -11.92
CA ALA A 41 5.45 -6.48 -12.03
C ALA A 41 4.01 -6.30 -12.51
N GLU A 42 3.68 -6.88 -13.66
CA GLU A 42 2.38 -6.69 -14.30
C GLU A 42 1.22 -7.13 -13.40
N HIS A 43 1.34 -8.26 -12.70
CA HIS A 43 0.25 -8.76 -11.84
C HIS A 43 -0.04 -7.82 -10.66
N ILE A 44 1.00 -7.21 -10.09
CA ILE A 44 0.86 -6.21 -9.02
C ILE A 44 0.20 -4.95 -9.60
N ALA A 45 0.67 -4.49 -10.77
CA ALA A 45 0.13 -3.30 -11.41
C ALA A 45 -1.33 -3.47 -11.86
N LEU A 46 -1.69 -4.62 -12.43
CA LEU A 46 -3.06 -5.00 -12.79
C LEU A 46 -3.98 -5.05 -11.56
N TRP A 47 -3.48 -5.60 -10.45
CA TRP A 47 -4.26 -5.68 -9.22
C TRP A 47 -4.61 -4.29 -8.67
N TYR A 48 -3.62 -3.41 -8.56
CA TYR A 48 -3.87 -2.03 -8.12
C TYR A 48 -4.59 -1.18 -9.16
N HIS A 49 -4.45 -1.49 -10.46
CA HIS A 49 -5.26 -0.89 -11.51
C HIS A 49 -6.74 -1.15 -11.23
N GLY A 50 -7.11 -2.41 -10.98
CA GLY A 50 -8.47 -2.76 -10.59
C GLY A 50 -8.94 -2.04 -9.34
N LEU A 51 -8.16 -2.09 -8.26
CA LEU A 51 -8.58 -1.45 -7.01
C LEU A 51 -8.70 0.08 -7.12
N ALA A 52 -8.01 0.72 -8.07
CA ALA A 52 -8.20 2.14 -8.35
C ALA A 52 -9.60 2.43 -8.94
N TYR A 53 -10.15 1.52 -9.77
CA TYR A 53 -11.52 1.63 -10.27
C TYR A 53 -12.54 1.52 -9.14
N THR A 54 -12.37 0.56 -8.23
CA THR A 54 -13.29 0.40 -7.09
C THR A 54 -13.21 1.58 -6.12
N ALA A 55 -12.01 2.14 -5.88
CA ALA A 55 -11.86 3.31 -5.04
C ALA A 55 -12.51 4.56 -5.65
N ARG A 56 -12.37 4.76 -6.97
CA ARG A 56 -13.06 5.86 -7.65
C ARG A 56 -14.59 5.72 -7.57
N ALA A 57 -15.10 4.50 -7.74
CA ALA A 57 -16.52 4.20 -7.64
C ALA A 57 -17.08 4.51 -6.23
N ALA A 58 -16.33 4.13 -5.19
CA ALA A 58 -16.59 4.49 -3.80
C ALA A 58 -16.66 6.01 -3.59
N ASP A 59 -15.64 6.74 -4.05
CA ASP A 59 -15.59 8.21 -3.95
C ASP A 59 -16.76 8.90 -4.66
N ALA A 60 -17.18 8.39 -5.82
CA ALA A 60 -18.32 8.91 -6.57
C ALA A 60 -19.67 8.63 -5.88
N SER A 61 -19.76 7.53 -5.12
CA SER A 61 -20.94 7.11 -4.38
C SER A 61 -21.08 7.83 -3.02
N ALA A 62 -19.98 8.33 -2.47
CA ALA A 62 -19.97 9.15 -1.27
C ALA A 62 -20.63 10.51 -1.56
N ALA A 63 -21.90 10.68 -1.17
CA ALA A 63 -22.54 11.99 -1.17
C ALA A 63 -21.68 12.98 -0.37
N PRO A 64 -21.50 14.25 -0.79
CA PRO A 64 -20.72 15.23 -0.05
C PRO A 64 -21.37 15.41 1.32
N THR A 65 -20.79 14.77 2.33
CA THR A 65 -21.30 14.82 3.69
C THR A 65 -20.92 16.19 4.23
N ARG A 66 -21.84 17.17 4.10
CA ARG A 66 -21.78 18.36 4.95
C ARG A 66 -21.92 17.87 6.39
N ALA A 67 -20.86 18.02 7.18
CA ALA A 67 -20.94 17.80 8.62
C ALA A 67 -22.10 18.63 9.19
N PRO A 68 -22.94 18.07 10.10
CA PRO A 68 -24.10 18.77 10.65
C PRO A 68 -23.76 20.02 11.46
N ASP A 69 -22.53 20.14 11.92
CA ASP A 69 -22.02 21.29 12.66
C ASP A 69 -20.80 21.82 11.93
N GLY A 70 -20.72 23.13 11.71
CA GLY A 70 -19.66 23.82 10.95
C GLY A 70 -18.23 23.66 11.47
N GLN A 71 -17.97 22.73 12.38
CA GLN A 71 -16.66 22.15 12.61
C GLN A 71 -16.44 21.01 11.62
N ARG A 72 -15.86 21.35 10.47
CA ARG A 72 -14.95 20.41 9.81
C ARG A 72 -13.95 20.04 10.91
N ALA A 73 -13.92 18.79 11.36
CA ALA A 73 -12.71 18.34 12.03
C ALA A 73 -11.59 18.70 11.04
N ASP A 74 -10.60 19.48 11.49
CA ASP A 74 -9.38 19.80 10.69
C ASP A 74 -8.56 18.53 10.37
N THR A 75 -9.20 17.36 10.37
CA THR A 75 -8.72 16.13 9.80
C THR A 75 -8.81 16.26 8.28
N LEU A 76 -7.71 16.71 7.70
CA LEU A 76 -7.46 16.59 6.27
C LEU A 76 -7.71 15.15 5.80
N PRO A 77 -8.20 14.98 4.56
CA PRO A 77 -8.38 13.65 3.99
C PRO A 77 -7.04 12.90 4.06
N PRO A 78 -7.06 11.59 4.36
CA PRO A 78 -5.84 10.78 4.34
C PRO A 78 -5.15 10.90 2.98
N LEU A 79 -3.84 10.66 2.93
CA LEU A 79 -3.11 10.61 1.67
C LEU A 79 -3.84 9.65 0.70
N PRO A 80 -4.11 10.06 -0.55
CA PRO A 80 -4.82 9.21 -1.47
C PRO A 80 -3.97 8.00 -1.82
N LEU A 81 -4.57 6.80 -1.69
CA LEU A 81 -3.89 5.55 -2.04
C LEU A 81 -3.65 5.44 -3.56
N TYR A 82 -4.59 5.96 -4.36
CA TYR A 82 -4.52 5.90 -5.81
C TYR A 82 -4.24 7.27 -6.40
N ARG A 83 -3.52 7.29 -7.51
CA ARG A 83 -3.15 8.53 -8.19
C ARG A 83 -4.40 9.24 -8.72
N PRO A 84 -4.62 10.53 -8.38
CA PRO A 84 -5.71 11.31 -8.95
C PRO A 84 -5.69 11.31 -10.49
N GLY A 85 -6.86 11.15 -11.11
CA GLY A 85 -7.00 11.11 -12.58
C GLY A 85 -6.50 9.83 -13.26
N TYR A 86 -5.96 8.85 -12.52
CA TYR A 86 -5.48 7.60 -13.10
C TYR A 86 -6.57 6.86 -13.89
N VAL A 87 -7.73 6.62 -13.27
CA VAL A 87 -8.85 5.90 -13.90
C VAL A 87 -9.41 6.64 -15.11
N ASP A 88 -9.43 7.98 -15.09
CA ASP A 88 -9.81 8.79 -16.26
C ASP A 88 -8.88 8.54 -17.44
N SER A 89 -7.57 8.54 -17.17
CA SER A 89 -6.55 8.29 -18.19
C SER A 89 -6.66 6.87 -18.79
N MET A 90 -6.88 5.85 -17.95
CA MET A 90 -7.05 4.47 -18.40
C MET A 90 -8.35 4.29 -19.20
N THR A 91 -9.45 4.89 -18.74
CA THR A 91 -10.73 4.89 -19.44
C THR A 91 -10.62 5.56 -20.82
N ALA A 92 -9.88 6.67 -20.93
CA ALA A 92 -9.63 7.31 -22.22
C ALA A 92 -8.84 6.39 -23.18
N LEU A 93 -7.82 5.69 -22.67
CA LEU A 93 -7.06 4.70 -23.46
C LEU A 93 -7.94 3.54 -23.92
N LYS A 94 -8.81 2.99 -23.05
CA LYS A 94 -9.77 1.94 -23.40
C LYS A 94 -10.75 2.39 -24.49
N ARG A 95 -11.26 3.62 -24.41
CA ARG A 95 -12.11 4.20 -25.47
C ARG A 95 -11.38 4.35 -26.78
N ALA A 96 -10.14 4.82 -26.77
CA ALA A 96 -9.31 4.94 -27.96
C ALA A 96 -9.02 3.57 -28.61
N ALA A 97 -8.88 2.53 -27.80
CA ALA A 97 -8.72 1.15 -28.26
C ALA A 97 -10.04 0.45 -28.65
N GLY A 98 -11.20 1.09 -28.45
CA GLY A 98 -12.51 0.51 -28.80
C GLY A 98 -12.99 -0.64 -27.90
N VAL A 99 -12.39 -0.80 -26.71
CA VAL A 99 -12.70 -1.90 -25.76
C VAL A 99 -13.53 -1.45 -24.55
N PHE A 100 -13.88 -0.16 -24.47
CA PHE A 100 -14.69 0.38 -23.38
C PHE A 100 -16.20 0.24 -23.67
N PRO A 101 -17.04 -0.13 -22.67
CA PRO A 101 -16.66 -0.56 -21.32
C PRO A 101 -16.18 -2.01 -21.30
N THR A 102 -15.26 -2.30 -20.38
CA THR A 102 -14.83 -3.66 -19.99
C THR A 102 -15.65 -4.15 -18.80
N GLU A 103 -15.59 -5.44 -18.47
CA GLU A 103 -16.27 -5.99 -17.29
C GLU A 103 -15.83 -5.28 -15.99
N LEU A 104 -14.57 -4.83 -15.90
CA LEU A 104 -14.08 -4.04 -14.77
C LEU A 104 -14.80 -2.69 -14.66
N ASP A 105 -15.01 -2.00 -15.79
CA ASP A 105 -15.74 -0.72 -15.82
C ASP A 105 -17.20 -0.91 -15.38
N GLU A 106 -17.84 -1.99 -15.81
CA GLU A 106 -19.25 -2.28 -15.53
C GLU A 106 -19.48 -2.69 -14.07
N ARG A 107 -18.53 -3.39 -13.45
CA ARG A 107 -18.68 -4.00 -12.12
C ARG A 107 -17.95 -3.26 -11.00
N ALA A 108 -17.23 -2.17 -11.30
CA ALA A 108 -16.48 -1.41 -10.30
C ALA A 108 -17.34 -0.97 -9.11
N ASP A 109 -18.57 -0.49 -9.36
CA ASP A 109 -19.52 -0.03 -8.31
C ASP A 109 -20.06 -1.18 -7.45
N GLU A 110 -20.17 -2.39 -8.01
CA GLU A 110 -20.54 -3.60 -7.27
C GLU A 110 -19.44 -3.97 -6.28
N PHE A 111 -18.20 -4.07 -6.76
CA PHE A 111 -17.05 -4.40 -5.91
C PHE A 111 -16.74 -3.32 -4.88
N ALA A 112 -16.89 -2.03 -5.24
CA ALA A 112 -16.71 -0.92 -4.31
C ALA A 112 -17.61 -1.06 -3.09
N ARG A 113 -18.92 -1.26 -3.30
CA ARG A 113 -19.90 -1.45 -2.22
C ARG A 113 -19.62 -2.69 -1.37
N GLU A 114 -19.19 -3.78 -2.01
CA GLU A 114 -18.85 -5.01 -1.31
C GLU A 114 -17.59 -4.83 -0.44
N PHE A 115 -16.56 -4.15 -0.96
CA PHE A 115 -15.31 -3.91 -0.24
C PHE A 115 -15.47 -2.92 0.91
N GLU A 116 -16.31 -1.89 0.75
CA GLU A 116 -16.66 -0.95 1.84
C GLU A 116 -17.51 -1.60 2.94
N GLY A 117 -18.28 -2.64 2.60
CA GLY A 117 -19.19 -3.31 3.52
C GLY A 117 -18.50 -4.20 4.57
N GLU A 118 -17.26 -4.63 4.33
CA GLU A 118 -16.54 -5.55 5.22
C GLU A 118 -15.04 -5.25 5.34
N ASP A 119 -14.56 -5.00 6.57
CA ASP A 119 -13.15 -4.70 6.88
C ASP A 119 -12.15 -5.76 6.38
N ALA A 120 -12.59 -7.02 6.19
CA ALA A 120 -11.75 -8.11 5.71
C ALA A 120 -11.14 -7.82 4.33
N TYR A 121 -11.83 -7.05 3.49
CA TYR A 121 -11.35 -6.69 2.14
C TYR A 121 -10.19 -5.69 2.14
N SER A 122 -9.85 -5.08 3.28
CA SER A 122 -8.60 -4.31 3.42
C SER A 122 -7.35 -5.14 3.08
N ALA A 123 -7.41 -6.47 3.26
CA ALA A 123 -6.33 -7.40 2.89
C ALA A 123 -6.03 -7.39 1.38
N LEU A 124 -6.99 -7.00 0.52
CA LEU A 124 -6.79 -6.91 -0.92
C LEU A 124 -5.68 -5.92 -1.30
N HIS A 125 -5.44 -4.88 -0.49
CA HIS A 125 -4.37 -3.93 -0.75
C HIS A 125 -2.95 -4.51 -0.56
N PHE A 126 -2.82 -5.67 0.08
CA PHE A 126 -1.53 -6.31 0.34
C PHE A 126 -1.38 -7.64 -0.40
N LEU A 127 -2.50 -8.25 -0.80
CA LEU A 127 -2.55 -9.58 -1.39
C LEU A 127 -1.53 -9.83 -2.53
N PRO A 128 -1.40 -8.97 -3.56
CA PRO A 128 -0.47 -9.26 -4.66
C PRO A 128 1.01 -9.31 -4.23
N LEU A 129 1.36 -8.67 -3.11
CA LEU A 129 2.72 -8.67 -2.58
C LEU A 129 3.12 -9.99 -1.92
N TYR A 130 2.19 -10.93 -1.70
CA TYR A 130 2.52 -12.27 -1.21
C TYR A 130 2.88 -13.25 -2.33
N PHE A 131 2.64 -12.89 -3.60
CA PHE A 131 2.80 -13.80 -4.73
C PHE A 131 3.89 -13.32 -5.69
N ARG A 132 4.74 -14.25 -6.11
CA ARG A 132 5.86 -13.98 -7.01
C ARG A 132 5.41 -13.37 -8.33
N ASP A 133 4.39 -13.97 -8.95
CA ASP A 133 3.88 -13.65 -10.27
C ASP A 133 2.36 -13.81 -10.34
N GLY A 134 1.79 -13.48 -11.50
CA GLY A 134 0.36 -13.56 -11.75
C GLY A 134 -0.18 -14.98 -11.72
N ASP A 135 0.56 -15.95 -12.24
CA ASP A 135 0.14 -17.35 -12.26
C ASP A 135 -0.01 -17.90 -10.85
N ALA A 136 0.94 -17.58 -9.97
CA ALA A 136 0.87 -17.92 -8.55
C ALA A 136 -0.32 -17.25 -7.85
N LEU A 137 -0.54 -15.94 -8.05
CA LEU A 137 -1.64 -15.20 -7.45
C LEU A 137 -3.02 -15.72 -7.90
N PHE A 138 -3.28 -15.68 -9.20
CA PHE A 138 -4.59 -16.05 -9.74
C PHE A 138 -4.82 -17.55 -9.67
N GLY A 139 -3.78 -18.37 -9.79
CA GLY A 139 -3.82 -19.81 -9.57
C GLY A 139 -4.20 -20.16 -8.13
N ALA A 140 -3.58 -19.51 -7.14
CA ALA A 140 -3.91 -19.71 -5.73
C ALA A 140 -5.37 -19.37 -5.41
N ILE A 141 -5.88 -18.23 -5.90
CA ILE A 141 -7.29 -17.84 -5.72
C ILE A 141 -8.23 -18.87 -6.33
N ARG A 142 -7.93 -19.36 -7.55
CA ARG A 142 -8.73 -20.37 -8.24
C ARG A 142 -8.79 -21.68 -7.46
N VAL A 143 -7.64 -22.18 -7.00
CA VAL A 143 -7.56 -23.42 -6.22
C VAL A 143 -8.26 -23.27 -4.88
N TRP A 144 -8.10 -22.13 -4.21
CA TRP A 144 -8.80 -21.82 -2.96
C TRP A 144 -10.32 -21.79 -3.11
N HIS A 145 -10.83 -21.19 -4.19
CA HIS A 145 -12.25 -21.22 -4.50
C HIS A 145 -12.75 -22.64 -4.79
N GLN A 146 -12.03 -23.43 -5.61
CA GLN A 146 -12.38 -24.82 -5.93
C GLN A 146 -12.36 -25.74 -4.70
N ALA A 147 -11.42 -25.52 -3.77
CA ALA A 147 -11.32 -26.25 -2.51
C ALA A 147 -12.39 -25.82 -1.49
N GLY A 148 -13.19 -24.79 -1.76
CA GLY A 148 -14.15 -24.23 -0.81
C GLY A 148 -13.49 -23.63 0.44
N GLY A 149 -12.22 -23.22 0.34
CA GLY A 149 -11.44 -22.72 1.47
C GLY A 149 -10.90 -23.79 2.43
N ASP A 150 -11.08 -25.09 2.15
CA ASP A 150 -10.58 -26.17 3.01
C ASP A 150 -9.20 -26.69 2.52
N PRO A 151 -8.10 -26.42 3.26
CA PRO A 151 -6.76 -26.84 2.86
C PRO A 151 -6.59 -28.37 2.85
N ARG A 152 -7.49 -29.14 3.48
CA ARG A 152 -7.44 -30.62 3.49
C ARG A 152 -7.90 -31.23 2.18
N ARG A 153 -8.56 -30.46 1.31
CA ARG A 153 -9.07 -30.93 0.01
C ARG A 153 -8.04 -30.83 -1.11
N VAL A 154 -6.86 -30.31 -0.81
CA VAL A 154 -5.73 -30.13 -1.74
C VAL A 154 -4.44 -30.59 -1.06
N GLY A 155 -3.41 -30.95 -1.84
CA GLY A 155 -2.11 -31.37 -1.32
C GLY A 155 -1.00 -30.35 -1.55
N GLY A 156 0.13 -30.51 -0.85
CA GLY A 156 1.37 -29.77 -1.10
C GLY A 156 1.28 -28.26 -0.89
N ALA A 157 2.00 -27.49 -1.71
CA ALA A 157 2.03 -26.03 -1.63
C ALA A 157 0.65 -25.37 -1.84
N ALA A 158 -0.25 -26.02 -2.58
CA ALA A 158 -1.62 -25.54 -2.74
C ALA A 158 -2.38 -25.50 -1.41
N ALA A 159 -2.16 -26.44 -0.49
CA ALA A 159 -2.81 -26.42 0.83
C ALA A 159 -2.42 -25.19 1.66
N GLN A 160 -1.16 -24.74 1.56
CA GLN A 160 -0.71 -23.50 2.21
C GLN A 160 -1.41 -22.27 1.62
N ALA A 161 -1.62 -22.24 0.31
CA ALA A 161 -2.35 -21.18 -0.39
C ALA A 161 -3.78 -21.05 0.13
N VAL A 162 -4.45 -22.20 0.20
CA VAL A 162 -5.83 -22.29 0.69
C VAL A 162 -5.91 -21.86 2.15
N ALA A 163 -4.99 -22.32 3.01
CA ALA A 163 -4.95 -21.93 4.42
C ALA A 163 -4.70 -20.42 4.61
N PHE A 164 -3.75 -19.85 3.86
CA PHE A 164 -3.42 -18.43 3.88
C PHE A 164 -4.63 -17.57 3.46
N LEU A 165 -5.22 -17.85 2.30
CA LEU A 165 -6.37 -17.09 1.81
C LEU A 165 -7.59 -17.25 2.73
N SER A 166 -7.83 -18.43 3.30
CA SER A 166 -8.91 -18.66 4.28
C SER A 166 -8.69 -17.96 5.62
N ALA A 167 -7.44 -17.66 5.99
CA ALA A 167 -7.16 -16.86 7.19
C ALA A 167 -7.55 -15.38 7.00
N LEU A 168 -7.39 -14.87 5.77
CA LEU A 168 -7.75 -13.50 5.36
C LEU A 168 -9.26 -13.36 5.10
N PHE A 169 -9.83 -14.31 4.35
CA PHE A 169 -11.21 -14.30 3.87
C PHE A 169 -11.92 -15.56 4.36
N ARG A 170 -12.59 -15.44 5.49
CA ARG A 170 -13.11 -16.57 6.28
C ARG A 170 -14.45 -17.09 5.81
N THR A 171 -15.25 -16.27 5.15
CA THR A 171 -16.63 -16.63 4.76
C THR A 171 -16.70 -17.09 3.31
N GLU A 172 -17.77 -17.81 2.97
CA GLU A 172 -18.05 -18.18 1.59
C GLU A 172 -18.34 -16.96 0.70
N ARG A 173 -19.04 -15.96 1.22
CA ARG A 173 -19.27 -14.70 0.51
C ARG A 173 -17.94 -14.04 0.13
N GLN A 174 -17.03 -13.86 1.09
CA GLN A 174 -15.70 -13.27 0.84
C GLN A 174 -14.92 -14.07 -0.20
N ARG A 175 -14.96 -15.40 -0.12
CA ARG A 175 -14.37 -16.30 -1.12
C ARG A 175 -14.90 -16.05 -2.53
N ASN A 176 -16.22 -16.06 -2.67
CA ASN A 176 -16.87 -15.92 -3.97
C ASN A 176 -16.61 -14.53 -4.55
N THR A 177 -16.64 -13.48 -3.72
CA THR A 177 -16.31 -12.10 -4.12
C THR A 177 -14.86 -11.99 -4.61
N VAL A 178 -13.88 -12.50 -3.85
CA VAL A 178 -12.47 -12.41 -4.25
C VAL A 178 -12.18 -13.24 -5.50
N ALA A 179 -12.82 -14.40 -5.66
CA ALA A 179 -12.72 -15.20 -6.88
C ALA A 179 -13.34 -14.48 -8.09
N ALA A 180 -14.52 -13.86 -7.92
CA ALA A 180 -15.14 -13.06 -8.97
C ALA A 180 -14.27 -11.87 -9.36
N TRP A 181 -13.73 -11.14 -8.38
CA TRP A 181 -12.79 -10.04 -8.58
C TRP A 181 -11.57 -10.47 -9.40
N ALA A 182 -10.92 -11.57 -8.99
CA ALA A 182 -9.78 -12.12 -9.71
C ALA A 182 -10.10 -12.46 -11.18
N ASN A 183 -11.29 -13.01 -11.45
CA ASN A 183 -11.73 -13.31 -12.81
C ASN A 183 -11.93 -12.04 -13.65
N VAL A 184 -12.51 -10.98 -13.07
CA VAL A 184 -12.66 -9.68 -13.74
C VAL A 184 -11.29 -9.10 -14.12
N LEU A 185 -10.30 -9.17 -13.21
CA LEU A 185 -8.95 -8.71 -13.53
C LEU A 185 -8.27 -9.52 -14.62
N GLN A 186 -8.47 -10.84 -14.64
CA GLN A 186 -7.96 -11.67 -15.73
C GLN A 186 -8.65 -11.35 -17.06
N ALA A 187 -9.94 -10.98 -17.05
CA ALA A 187 -10.64 -10.52 -18.25
C ALA A 187 -10.10 -9.16 -18.72
N GLU A 188 -9.88 -8.21 -17.80
CA GLU A 188 -9.28 -6.90 -18.08
C GLU A 188 -7.89 -7.03 -18.70
N SER A 189 -7.06 -7.93 -18.16
CA SER A 189 -5.73 -8.25 -18.71
C SER A 189 -5.81 -8.72 -20.16
N ARG A 190 -6.70 -9.68 -20.46
CA ARG A 190 -6.86 -10.24 -21.81
C ARG A 190 -7.38 -9.24 -22.83
N VAL A 191 -8.26 -8.34 -22.43
CA VAL A 191 -8.95 -7.42 -23.35
C VAL A 191 -8.21 -6.09 -23.52
N PHE A 192 -7.44 -5.66 -22.50
CA PHE A 192 -6.81 -4.34 -22.51
C PHE A 192 -5.44 -4.29 -21.82
N TYR A 193 -5.36 -4.70 -20.55
CA TYR A 193 -4.25 -4.28 -19.70
C TYR A 193 -2.92 -4.92 -20.08
N HIS A 194 -2.92 -6.15 -20.59
CA HIS A 194 -1.68 -6.83 -20.97
C HIS A 194 -0.98 -6.14 -22.15
N GLU A 195 -1.73 -5.84 -23.22
CA GLU A 195 -1.20 -5.10 -24.36
C GLU A 195 -0.74 -3.70 -23.93
N HIS A 196 -1.56 -3.00 -23.14
CA HIS A 196 -1.17 -1.72 -22.56
C HIS A 196 0.14 -1.81 -21.78
N TRP A 197 0.31 -2.84 -20.95
CA TRP A 197 1.52 -3.06 -20.16
C TRP A 197 2.76 -3.27 -21.05
N GLN A 198 2.66 -4.16 -22.03
CA GLN A 198 3.75 -4.45 -22.98
C GLN A 198 4.23 -3.19 -23.70
N THR A 199 3.32 -2.29 -24.10
CA THR A 199 3.72 -1.02 -24.74
C THR A 199 4.50 -0.08 -23.81
N ARG A 200 4.33 -0.20 -22.49
CA ARG A 200 4.99 0.64 -21.48
C ARG A 200 6.24 0.01 -20.89
N GLU A 201 6.40 -1.31 -21.01
CA GLU A 201 7.49 -2.07 -20.41
C GLU A 201 8.88 -1.45 -20.67
N PRO A 202 9.25 -1.02 -21.90
CA PRO A 202 10.57 -0.41 -22.13
C PRO A 202 10.78 0.90 -21.34
N ALA A 203 9.74 1.72 -21.23
CA ALA A 203 9.80 2.97 -20.48
C ALA A 203 9.84 2.73 -18.96
N LEU A 204 9.15 1.70 -18.48
CA LEU A 204 9.19 1.27 -17.09
C LEU A 204 10.56 0.71 -16.72
N ALA A 205 11.17 -0.13 -17.55
CA ALA A 205 12.51 -0.68 -17.31
C ALA A 205 13.60 0.42 -17.26
N ALA A 206 13.49 1.44 -18.11
CA ALA A 206 14.38 2.59 -18.06
C ALA A 206 14.21 3.38 -16.75
N LEU A 207 12.98 3.49 -16.26
CA LEU A 207 12.68 4.15 -15.00
C LEU A 207 13.18 3.34 -13.79
N ASP A 208 13.00 2.02 -13.80
CA ASP A 208 13.51 1.10 -12.77
C ASP A 208 15.01 1.28 -12.58
N SER A 209 15.76 1.36 -13.68
CA SER A 209 17.20 1.61 -13.67
C SER A 209 17.56 2.98 -13.08
N ALA A 210 16.79 4.01 -13.45
CA ALA A 210 17.01 5.37 -12.93
C ALA A 210 16.71 5.48 -11.42
N VAL A 211 15.63 4.85 -10.95
CA VAL A 211 15.29 4.82 -9.52
C VAL A 211 16.34 4.01 -8.74
N THR A 212 16.83 2.90 -9.31
CA THR A 212 17.92 2.11 -8.71
C THR A 212 19.17 2.96 -8.49
N ALA A 213 19.54 3.78 -9.48
CA ALA A 213 20.69 4.67 -9.37
C ALA A 213 20.51 5.75 -8.29
N GLU A 214 19.31 6.31 -8.12
CA GLU A 214 19.01 7.27 -7.05
C GLU A 214 18.98 6.60 -5.66
N TRP A 215 18.50 5.36 -5.57
CA TRP A 215 18.38 4.64 -4.30
C TRP A 215 19.72 4.25 -3.71
N GLN A 216 20.69 3.82 -4.52
CA GLN A 216 21.96 3.28 -4.02
C GLN A 216 22.68 4.19 -2.99
N PRO A 217 22.96 5.48 -3.27
CA PRO A 217 23.61 6.35 -2.27
C PRO A 217 22.73 6.65 -1.05
N VAL A 218 21.40 6.62 -1.22
CA VAL A 218 20.45 6.81 -0.12
C VAL A 218 20.41 5.59 0.79
N ALA A 219 20.51 4.38 0.23
CA ALA A 219 20.59 3.14 1.00
C ALA A 219 21.81 3.12 1.91
N ASP A 220 22.96 3.59 1.43
CA ASP A 220 24.19 3.73 2.22
C ASP A 220 23.98 4.71 3.39
N SER A 221 23.32 5.83 3.13
CA SER A 221 23.00 6.84 4.16
C SER A 221 21.99 6.33 5.21
N LEU A 222 21.18 5.33 4.84
CA LEU A 222 20.17 4.70 5.67
C LEU A 222 20.64 3.37 6.28
N ALA A 223 21.92 2.99 6.15
CA ALA A 223 22.39 1.63 6.46
C ALA A 223 22.05 1.16 7.89
N ASP A 224 22.23 2.02 8.89
CA ASP A 224 21.93 1.69 10.30
C ASP A 224 20.42 1.53 10.53
N PHE A 225 19.62 2.43 9.96
CA PHE A 225 18.16 2.32 9.97
C PHE A 225 17.69 1.02 9.29
N LEU A 226 18.20 0.69 8.11
CA LEU A 226 17.82 -0.51 7.37
C LEU A 226 18.25 -1.79 8.11
N LEU A 227 19.39 -1.76 8.81
CA LEU A 227 19.79 -2.84 9.71
C LEU A 227 18.78 -3.00 10.86
N TYR A 228 18.51 -1.91 11.58
CA TYR A 228 17.63 -1.90 12.74
C TYR A 228 16.22 -2.40 12.38
N ALA A 229 15.65 -1.85 11.30
CA ALA A 229 14.33 -2.22 10.79
C ALA A 229 14.27 -3.63 10.18
N ARG A 230 15.42 -4.32 10.02
CA ARG A 230 15.56 -5.60 9.29
C ARG A 230 15.08 -5.50 7.83
N LEU A 231 15.41 -4.38 7.19
CA LEU A 231 15.01 -4.01 5.82
C LEU A 231 16.22 -3.76 4.90
N ARG A 232 17.35 -4.44 5.13
CA ARG A 232 18.58 -4.29 4.34
C ARG A 232 18.40 -4.60 2.85
N GLY A 233 17.47 -5.48 2.52
CA GLY A 233 17.14 -5.83 1.14
C GLY A 233 15.68 -6.21 1.02
N GLY A 234 15.21 -6.31 -0.22
CA GLY A 234 13.82 -6.55 -0.55
C GLY A 234 13.52 -6.26 -2.02
N GLU A 235 12.23 -6.22 -2.36
CA GLU A 235 11.76 -5.84 -3.69
C GLU A 235 10.90 -4.59 -3.60
N LEU A 236 11.19 -3.61 -4.45
CA LEU A 236 10.39 -2.41 -4.65
C LEU A 236 9.74 -2.47 -6.04
N PHE A 237 8.42 -2.39 -6.06
CA PHE A 237 7.60 -2.40 -7.27
C PHE A 237 7.07 -1.00 -7.56
N LEU A 238 7.38 -0.47 -8.74
CA LEU A 238 6.81 0.78 -9.23
C LEU A 238 5.44 0.51 -9.87
N VAL A 239 4.39 1.07 -9.30
CA VAL A 239 2.99 0.81 -9.67
C VAL A 239 2.30 2.09 -10.17
N PRO A 240 1.90 2.16 -11.45
CA PRO A 240 1.33 3.39 -12.01
C PRO A 240 0.01 3.87 -11.40
N ALA A 241 -0.75 2.96 -10.79
CA ALA A 241 -2.05 3.25 -10.19
C ALA A 241 -1.93 3.88 -8.78
N LEU A 242 -0.83 3.62 -8.07
CA LEU A 242 -0.64 4.09 -6.70
C LEU A 242 -0.35 5.59 -6.65
N GLY A 243 -0.81 6.22 -5.57
CA GLY A 243 -0.57 7.60 -5.21
C GLY A 243 0.59 7.75 -4.21
N PRO A 244 0.61 8.83 -3.40
CA PRO A 244 1.68 9.07 -2.42
C PRO A 244 1.78 8.01 -1.30
N GLU A 245 0.76 7.19 -1.07
CA GLU A 245 0.88 6.01 -0.21
C GLU A 245 1.31 4.77 -1.00
N GLY A 246 2.23 3.99 -0.42
CA GLY A 246 2.58 2.66 -0.88
C GLY A 246 1.96 1.56 -0.03
N ARG A 247 2.45 0.33 -0.25
CA ARG A 247 2.10 -0.86 0.54
C ARG A 247 3.35 -1.69 0.77
N ILE A 248 3.56 -2.13 2.01
CA ILE A 248 4.69 -2.97 2.40
C ILE A 248 4.20 -4.26 3.07
N VAL A 249 4.84 -5.36 2.73
CA VAL A 249 4.72 -6.66 3.40
C VAL A 249 6.11 -7.11 3.84
N THR A 250 6.28 -7.35 5.14
CA THR A 250 7.55 -7.81 5.74
C THR A 250 7.46 -9.19 6.39
N ARG A 251 6.23 -9.72 6.55
CA ARG A 251 5.96 -11.02 7.21
C ARG A 251 5.23 -11.94 6.24
N GLY A 252 5.45 -13.24 6.36
CA GLY A 252 4.84 -14.23 5.46
C GLY A 252 5.43 -14.25 4.04
N VAL A 253 6.55 -13.55 3.82
CA VAL A 253 7.34 -13.48 2.59
C VAL A 253 8.82 -13.69 2.94
N GLN A 254 9.64 -14.18 1.99
CA GLN A 254 11.08 -14.42 2.23
C GLN A 254 11.87 -13.13 2.41
N GLN A 255 11.49 -12.10 1.65
CA GLN A 255 12.08 -10.79 1.67
C GLN A 255 10.97 -9.74 1.66
N PRO A 256 11.18 -8.58 2.30
CA PRO A 256 10.23 -7.47 2.24
C PRO A 256 9.86 -7.13 0.80
N ARG A 257 8.57 -6.88 0.56
CA ARG A 257 8.04 -6.47 -0.75
C ARG A 257 7.24 -5.18 -0.57
N VAL A 258 7.58 -4.17 -1.36
CA VAL A 258 7.02 -2.83 -1.29
C VAL A 258 6.46 -2.44 -2.65
N ALA A 259 5.27 -1.88 -2.70
CA ALA A 259 4.72 -1.24 -3.90
C ALA A 259 4.50 0.25 -3.64
N ILE A 260 4.97 1.10 -4.57
CA ILE A 260 4.81 2.56 -4.51
C ILE A 260 4.36 3.11 -5.86
N ALA A 261 3.96 4.38 -5.89
CA ALA A 261 3.71 5.08 -7.16
C ALA A 261 4.92 5.07 -8.08
N THR A 262 4.66 4.96 -9.39
CA THR A 262 5.64 5.29 -10.42
C THR A 262 5.91 6.80 -10.42
N PRO A 263 7.16 7.27 -10.28
CA PRO A 263 7.47 8.69 -10.29
C PRO A 263 7.28 9.30 -11.70
N PRO A 264 7.14 10.63 -11.82
CA PRO A 264 7.11 11.30 -13.12
C PRO A 264 8.40 11.05 -13.92
N ALA A 265 8.27 11.04 -15.25
CA ALA A 265 9.43 10.94 -16.15
C ALA A 265 10.41 12.10 -15.89
N GLY A 266 11.71 11.77 -15.82
CA GLY A 266 12.77 12.75 -15.51
C GLY A 266 12.89 13.12 -14.03
N ARG A 267 12.08 12.55 -13.13
CA ARG A 267 12.15 12.76 -11.67
C ARG A 267 12.24 11.44 -10.88
N PRO A 268 13.21 10.56 -11.17
CA PRO A 268 13.31 9.24 -10.51
C PRO A 268 13.45 9.35 -8.98
N ARG A 269 14.12 10.39 -8.48
CA ARG A 269 14.31 10.65 -7.04
C ARG A 269 13.00 10.81 -6.27
N ASP A 270 11.90 11.21 -6.92
CA ASP A 270 10.59 11.32 -6.27
C ASP A 270 10.05 9.97 -5.75
N ALA A 271 10.52 8.83 -6.30
CA ALA A 271 10.15 7.50 -5.80
C ALA A 271 10.69 7.22 -4.40
N LEU A 272 11.75 7.91 -3.97
CA LEU A 272 12.37 7.65 -2.67
C LEU A 272 11.48 8.10 -1.51
N TRP A 273 10.63 9.11 -1.70
CA TRP A 273 9.78 9.66 -0.64
C TRP A 273 8.68 8.69 -0.17
N PRO A 274 7.81 8.15 -1.05
CA PRO A 274 6.88 7.12 -0.64
C PRO A 274 7.62 5.86 -0.17
N PHE A 275 8.78 5.54 -0.76
CA PHE A 275 9.56 4.38 -0.32
C PHE A 275 10.05 4.50 1.13
N ILE A 276 10.67 5.62 1.49
CA ILE A 276 11.13 5.89 2.87
C ILE A 276 9.97 5.86 3.85
N ARG A 277 8.81 6.43 3.48
CA ARG A 277 7.58 6.34 4.28
C ARG A 277 7.17 4.88 4.51
N GLU A 278 7.18 4.04 3.48
CA GLU A 278 6.84 2.62 3.61
C GLU A 278 7.84 1.86 4.48
N LEU A 279 9.14 2.17 4.37
CA LEU A 279 10.18 1.51 5.18
C LEU A 279 10.02 1.80 6.67
N ILE A 280 9.64 3.03 7.04
CA ILE A 280 9.46 3.42 8.45
C ILE A 280 8.06 3.08 9.00
N TYR A 281 7.10 2.73 8.13
CA TYR A 281 5.72 2.46 8.51
C TYR A 281 5.57 1.35 9.58
N PRO A 282 6.26 0.18 9.50
CA PRO A 282 6.12 -0.86 10.50
C PRO A 282 6.56 -0.42 11.90
N LEU A 283 7.69 0.28 12.01
CA LEU A 283 8.18 0.83 13.28
C LEU A 283 7.21 1.88 13.83
N THR A 284 6.71 2.75 12.95
CA THR A 284 5.71 3.77 13.33
C THR A 284 4.42 3.13 13.88
N ALA A 285 3.94 2.05 13.27
CA ALA A 285 2.73 1.35 13.74
C ALA A 285 2.93 0.71 15.12
N GLU A 286 4.15 0.27 15.45
CA GLU A 286 4.51 -0.21 16.79
C GLU A 286 4.53 0.96 17.78
N THR A 287 5.20 2.07 17.44
CA THR A 287 5.24 3.30 18.26
C THR A 287 3.85 3.86 18.54
N VAL A 288 2.93 3.86 17.56
CA VAL A 288 1.53 4.28 17.76
C VAL A 288 0.85 3.45 18.85
N ARG A 289 1.05 2.12 18.84
CA ARG A 289 0.42 1.22 19.81
C ARG A 289 1.05 1.29 21.20
N GLU A 290 2.31 1.71 21.28
CA GLU A 290 3.02 1.91 22.54
C GLU A 290 2.67 3.24 23.20
N TYR A 291 2.62 4.33 22.43
CA TYR A 291 2.47 5.69 22.96
C TYR A 291 1.02 6.17 23.04
N LEU A 292 0.09 5.56 22.30
CA LEU A 292 -1.33 5.92 22.35
C LEU A 292 -2.18 4.86 23.02
N ALA A 293 -3.05 5.30 23.93
CA ALA A 293 -4.04 4.43 24.55
C ALA A 293 -4.99 3.83 23.47
N PRO A 294 -5.46 2.57 23.62
CA PRO A 294 -6.35 1.94 22.64
C PRO A 294 -7.63 2.71 22.34
N VAL A 295 -8.16 3.46 23.32
CA VAL A 295 -9.31 4.33 23.10
C VAL A 295 -9.00 5.48 22.15
N ARG A 296 -7.81 6.07 22.29
CA ARG A 296 -7.35 7.17 21.46
C ARG A 296 -7.08 6.71 20.02
N ILE A 297 -6.51 5.52 19.85
CA ILE A 297 -6.32 4.90 18.53
C ILE A 297 -7.66 4.70 17.82
N ARG A 298 -8.70 4.24 18.53
CA ARG A 298 -10.05 4.10 17.96
C ARG A 298 -10.67 5.44 17.57
N GLU A 299 -10.50 6.48 18.38
CA GLU A 299 -10.99 7.83 18.08
C GLU A 299 -10.33 8.44 16.85
N LEU A 300 -9.01 8.27 16.71
CA LEU A 300 -8.24 8.84 15.60
C LEU A 300 -8.28 7.98 14.33
N GLY A 301 -8.66 6.71 14.47
CA GLY A 301 -8.52 5.68 13.44
C GLY A 301 -7.06 5.21 13.31
N GLU A 302 -6.80 3.93 13.56
CA GLU A 302 -5.44 3.36 13.58
C GLU A 302 -4.68 3.60 12.26
N THR A 303 -5.31 3.31 11.12
CA THR A 303 -4.72 3.55 9.79
C THR A 303 -4.41 5.02 9.56
N ALA A 304 -5.31 5.92 9.94
CA ALA A 304 -5.16 7.35 9.71
C ALA A 304 -4.05 7.97 10.57
N VAL A 305 -4.02 7.65 11.88
CA VAL A 305 -2.95 8.14 12.77
C VAL A 305 -1.60 7.56 12.39
N THR A 306 -1.53 6.27 12.04
CA THR A 306 -0.29 5.62 11.62
C THR A 306 0.21 6.19 10.29
N SER A 307 -0.67 6.46 9.32
CA SER A 307 -0.30 7.07 8.04
C SER A 307 0.32 8.46 8.25
N ARG A 308 -0.32 9.33 9.04
CA ARG A 308 0.21 10.67 9.37
C ARG A 308 1.53 10.59 10.12
N ALA A 309 1.62 9.70 11.11
CA ALA A 309 2.83 9.45 11.87
C ALA A 309 3.99 8.97 10.99
N ALA A 310 3.74 8.10 10.01
CA ALA A 310 4.78 7.58 9.12
C ALA A 310 5.32 8.70 8.19
N VAL A 311 4.45 9.60 7.75
CA VAL A 311 4.87 10.80 6.99
C VAL A 311 5.77 11.70 7.84
N ARG A 312 5.39 11.97 9.10
CA ARG A 312 6.19 12.78 10.03
C ARG A 312 7.52 12.10 10.40
N ALA A 313 7.49 10.80 10.66
CA ALA A 313 8.68 10.01 10.98
C ALA A 313 9.65 9.95 9.80
N GLY A 314 9.15 9.78 8.58
CA GLY A 314 9.98 9.80 7.37
C GLY A 314 10.61 11.17 7.12
N ALA A 315 9.91 12.28 7.39
CA ALA A 315 10.51 13.62 7.32
C ALA A 315 11.67 13.76 8.31
N LEU A 316 11.47 13.32 9.55
CA LEU A 316 12.49 13.35 10.59
C LEU A 316 13.70 12.48 10.25
N LEU A 317 13.48 11.30 9.64
CA LEU A 317 14.54 10.44 9.14
C LEU A 317 15.32 11.13 8.02
N VAL A 318 14.64 11.67 7.01
CA VAL A 318 15.25 12.40 5.89
C VAL A 318 16.06 13.59 6.39
N ASP A 319 15.53 14.40 7.31
CA ASP A 319 16.28 15.56 7.83
C ASP A 319 17.60 15.19 8.50
N ARG A 320 17.68 13.99 9.09
CA ARG A 320 18.88 13.51 9.79
C ARG A 320 19.91 12.88 8.87
N VAL A 321 19.47 12.10 7.88
CA VAL A 321 20.38 11.32 7.02
C VAL A 321 20.59 11.93 5.64
N LEU A 322 19.64 12.75 5.18
CA LEU A 322 19.60 13.37 3.85
C LEU A 322 19.11 14.83 3.98
N PRO A 323 19.81 15.71 4.73
CA PRO A 323 19.30 17.03 5.08
C PRO A 323 18.98 17.92 3.86
N ALA A 324 19.67 17.71 2.73
CA ALA A 324 19.39 18.42 1.48
C ALA A 324 18.02 18.07 0.87
N ASP A 325 17.45 16.91 1.21
CA ASP A 325 16.22 16.38 0.67
C ASP A 325 14.97 16.67 1.53
N GLY A 326 15.14 17.18 2.76
CA GLY A 326 14.04 17.40 3.70
C GLY A 326 12.91 18.28 3.14
N ALA A 327 13.26 19.31 2.39
CA ALA A 327 12.29 20.17 1.73
C ALA A 327 11.59 19.49 0.54
N ALA A 328 12.29 18.62 -0.20
CA ALA A 328 11.69 17.87 -1.31
C ALA A 328 10.67 16.84 -0.80
N TYR A 329 11.01 16.12 0.29
CA TYR A 329 10.12 15.18 0.95
C TYR A 329 8.80 15.84 1.40
N ARG A 330 8.89 16.98 2.10
CA ARG A 330 7.70 17.71 2.57
C ARG A 330 6.81 18.19 1.43
N ARG A 331 7.42 18.75 0.37
CA ARG A 331 6.68 19.20 -0.82
C ARG A 331 5.98 18.04 -1.52
N TYR A 332 6.62 16.88 -1.62
CA TYR A 332 6.01 15.68 -2.20
C TYR A 332 4.73 15.29 -1.47
N PHE A 333 4.77 15.18 -0.14
CA PHE A 333 3.60 14.77 0.64
C PHE A 333 2.53 15.85 0.73
N LEU A 334 2.89 17.13 0.81
CA LEU A 334 1.93 18.22 0.72
C LEU A 334 1.17 18.20 -0.61
N ALA A 335 1.90 18.09 -1.73
CA ALA A 335 1.28 17.98 -3.05
C ALA A 335 0.41 16.72 -3.16
N GLY A 336 0.88 15.59 -2.63
CA GLY A 336 0.12 14.34 -2.57
C GLY A 336 -1.17 14.44 -1.75
N ALA A 337 -1.19 15.25 -0.69
CA ALA A 337 -2.37 15.57 0.10
C ALA A 337 -3.26 16.65 -0.54
N GLY A 338 -2.92 17.15 -1.73
CA GLY A 338 -3.69 18.17 -2.45
C GLY A 338 -3.40 19.62 -2.00
N HIS A 339 -2.31 19.85 -1.28
CA HIS A 339 -1.87 21.19 -0.90
C HIS A 339 -0.86 21.76 -1.89
N GLU A 340 -0.95 23.05 -2.16
CA GLU A 340 0.10 23.79 -2.85
C GLU A 340 1.26 24.03 -1.87
N PRO A 341 2.47 23.50 -2.13
CA PRO A 341 3.58 23.64 -1.18
C PRO A 341 4.14 25.07 -1.18
N PRO A 342 4.36 25.69 -0.01
CA PRO A 342 4.98 27.02 0.08
C PRO A 342 6.38 27.07 -0.53
N ALA A 343 6.77 28.27 -0.97
CA ALA A 343 8.10 28.53 -1.51
C ALA A 343 9.15 28.62 -0.39
N GLY A 344 8.83 29.29 0.73
CA GLY A 344 9.71 29.48 1.88
C GLY A 344 9.87 28.23 2.75
N SER A 345 11.05 28.03 3.35
CA SER A 345 11.35 26.88 4.22
C SER A 345 10.48 26.83 5.48
N ASP A 346 10.36 27.95 6.18
CA ASP A 346 9.67 28.00 7.48
C ASP A 346 8.16 27.83 7.30
N GLU A 347 7.64 28.41 6.22
CA GLU A 347 6.24 28.23 5.80
C GLU A 347 5.97 26.78 5.38
N LEU A 348 6.92 26.12 4.73
CA LEU A 348 6.83 24.72 4.32
C LEU A 348 6.74 23.79 5.53
N ASP A 349 7.58 23.99 6.56
CA ASP A 349 7.56 23.20 7.79
C ASP A 349 6.24 23.36 8.56
N ALA A 350 5.77 24.60 8.69
CA ALA A 350 4.50 24.90 9.33
C ALA A 350 3.31 24.32 8.56
N ALA A 351 3.33 24.41 7.23
CA ALA A 351 2.30 23.81 6.36
C ALA A 351 2.30 22.29 6.47
N PHE A 352 3.47 21.65 6.44
CA PHE A 352 3.62 20.20 6.55
C PHE A 352 3.14 19.68 7.91
N THR A 353 3.53 20.33 9.01
CA THR A 353 3.11 19.97 10.37
C THR A 353 1.59 20.06 10.52
N ARG A 354 0.98 21.10 9.95
CA ARG A 354 -0.47 21.29 9.93
C ARG A 354 -1.18 20.26 9.05
N ALA A 355 -0.55 19.85 7.95
CA ALA A 355 -1.11 18.87 7.03
C ALA A 355 -1.13 17.44 7.60
N PHE A 356 -0.13 17.12 8.43
CA PHE A 356 0.03 15.80 9.05
C PHE A 356 0.09 15.92 10.58
N PRO A 357 -1.03 16.25 11.23
CA PRO A 357 -1.07 16.39 12.68
C PRO A 357 -0.96 15.02 13.35
N ILE A 358 -0.16 14.97 14.41
CA ILE A 358 -0.01 13.83 15.31
C ILE A 358 -0.19 14.30 16.76
N PRO A 359 -0.66 13.43 17.68
CA PRO A 359 -0.71 13.78 19.10
C PRO A 359 0.69 14.11 19.64
N PRO A 360 0.83 15.09 20.56
CA PRO A 360 2.14 15.45 21.13
C PRO A 360 2.85 14.28 21.81
N GLU A 361 2.11 13.37 22.44
CA GLU A 361 2.68 12.18 23.08
C GLU A 361 3.33 11.24 22.05
N LEU A 362 2.77 11.19 20.84
CA LEU A 362 3.30 10.39 19.74
C LEU A 362 4.51 11.04 19.07
N GLU A 363 4.59 12.37 19.07
CA GLU A 363 5.74 13.11 18.51
C GLU A 363 7.05 12.73 19.22
N ALA A 364 7.04 12.71 20.56
CA ALA A 364 8.19 12.27 21.35
C ALA A 364 8.57 10.81 21.08
N GLY A 365 7.58 9.92 20.92
CA GLY A 365 7.82 8.50 20.59
C GLY A 365 8.44 8.32 19.19
N ILE A 366 7.99 9.08 18.20
CA ILE A 366 8.57 9.08 16.86
C ILE A 366 10.02 9.57 16.89
N GLU A 367 10.31 10.64 17.63
CA GLU A 367 11.67 11.15 17.78
C GLU A 367 12.62 10.12 18.37
N ASP A 368 12.20 9.44 19.44
CA ASP A 368 12.96 8.38 20.09
C ASP A 368 13.17 7.19 19.17
N MET A 369 12.11 6.71 18.52
CA MET A 369 12.16 5.61 17.56
C MET A 369 13.13 5.89 16.41
N VAL A 370 13.10 7.08 15.79
CA VAL A 370 14.04 7.44 14.71
C VAL A 370 15.47 7.50 15.25
N ARG A 371 15.68 8.07 16.44
CA ARG A 371 17.01 8.14 17.07
C ARG A 371 17.59 6.75 17.34
N GLN A 372 16.81 5.85 17.92
CA GLN A 372 17.23 4.46 18.18
C GLN A 372 17.55 3.73 16.88
N ALA A 373 16.67 3.85 15.88
CA ALA A 373 16.88 3.22 14.58
C ALA A 373 18.16 3.69 13.88
N LEU A 374 18.52 4.98 13.99
CA LEU A 374 19.77 5.52 13.45
C LEU A 374 21.00 5.18 14.29
N ALA A 375 20.84 4.89 15.58
CA ALA A 375 21.93 4.43 16.44
C ALA A 375 22.15 2.91 16.35
N GLY A 376 21.23 2.18 15.72
CA GLY A 376 21.29 0.72 15.58
C GLY A 376 21.12 -0.05 16.89
N ILE A 377 20.48 0.56 17.90
CA ILE A 377 20.31 0.02 19.27
C ILE A 377 18.86 -0.27 19.61
#